data_AF-A0A6G2PWD8-F1
#
_entry.id   AF-A0A6G2PWD8-F1
#
_cell.length_a   1.000
_cell.length_b   1.000
_cell.length_c   1.000
_cell.angle_alpha   90.00
_cell.angle_beta   90.00
_cell.angle_gamma   90.00
#
_symmetry.space_group_name_H-M   'P 1'
#
loop_
_entity.id
_entity.type
_entity.pdbx_description
1 polymer ?
#
loop_
_entity_poly.entity_id
_entity_poly.type
_entity_poly.pdbx_seq_one_letter_code
_entity_poly.pdbx_strand_id
1 'polypeptide(L)'
;MAISLPRPLHALTPAELADAAKDRRWPKWQTMALLRSLKLPVLNACLLEPGHNPAAVRTAAHALAAATGTENLMIRSDGGVERKQYYRGGNTFPVADIPPRAAGLLADGRAVILAEPTNRFTNRLTVLMRMDRPAPGRPGLLTLEALGPGYDVADLTRGELPPQVTIHLVDVDWSHYRSPRWDEWQITEDLCPGGEDARRRRRLERLATQTLADGGHVHGAAGAGHAETWLRERGFLQLFAPQSTREALARRARRLFEDAFFLALAQPNRNWHCLATAFSVFDDHRSVYWDLVDGEHKYAAAAPAAANREERAA
;
A
#
# COMPACT_ATOMS: atom_id res chain seq x y z
N MET A 1 -7.97 -1.42 -32.98
CA MET A 1 -8.24 -0.24 -32.13
C MET A 1 -6.91 0.34 -31.70
N ALA A 2 -6.69 1.65 -31.84
CA ALA A 2 -5.48 2.30 -31.33
C ALA A 2 -5.55 2.31 -29.80
N ILE A 3 -4.60 1.63 -29.15
CA ILE A 3 -4.52 1.65 -27.69
C ILE A 3 -3.91 2.99 -27.30
N SER A 4 -4.67 3.82 -26.58
CA SER A 4 -4.17 5.10 -26.06
C SER A 4 -2.99 4.84 -25.14
N LEU A 5 -1.94 5.66 -25.25
CA LEU A 5 -0.79 5.55 -24.37
C LEU A 5 -1.21 5.77 -22.91
N PRO A 6 -0.73 4.95 -21.97
CA PRO A 6 -0.94 5.16 -20.55
C PRO A 6 -0.49 6.55 -20.12
N ARG A 7 -1.34 7.26 -19.39
CA ARG A 7 -1.04 8.59 -18.85
C ARG A 7 -0.76 8.50 -17.35
N PRO A 8 0.18 9.31 -16.81
CA PRO A 8 0.39 9.41 -15.38
C PRO A 8 -0.89 9.90 -14.66
N LEU A 9 -1.11 9.40 -13.45
CA LEU A 9 -2.28 9.68 -12.61
C LEU A 9 -2.47 11.19 -12.39
N HIS A 10 -1.37 11.94 -12.25
CA HIS A 10 -1.42 13.39 -12.08
C HIS A 10 -1.83 14.17 -13.34
N ALA A 11 -1.74 13.55 -14.51
CA ALA A 11 -2.16 14.15 -15.78
C ALA A 11 -3.63 13.89 -16.10
N LEU A 12 -4.30 13.01 -15.35
CA LEU A 12 -5.71 12.70 -15.56
C LEU A 12 -6.60 13.87 -15.12
N THR A 13 -7.60 14.16 -15.93
CA THR A 13 -8.67 15.12 -15.63
C THR A 13 -9.58 14.60 -14.52
N PRO A 14 -10.39 15.46 -13.87
CA PRO A 14 -11.37 15.00 -12.89
C PRO A 14 -12.36 13.95 -13.43
N ALA A 15 -12.76 14.04 -14.70
CA ALA A 15 -13.63 13.05 -15.33
C ALA A 15 -12.91 11.70 -15.51
N GLU A 16 -11.68 11.71 -16.03
CA GLU A 16 -10.87 10.49 -16.16
C GLU A 16 -10.60 9.82 -14.82
N LEU A 17 -10.33 10.60 -13.76
CA LEU A 17 -10.16 10.07 -12.39
C LEU A 17 -11.46 9.46 -11.86
N ALA A 18 -12.61 10.09 -12.10
CA ALA A 18 -13.91 9.57 -11.67
C ALA A 18 -14.27 8.26 -12.39
N ASP A 19 -13.95 8.15 -13.68
CA ASP A 19 -14.17 6.92 -14.45
C ASP A 19 -13.22 5.81 -13.99
N ALA A 20 -11.94 6.10 -13.81
CA ALA A 20 -10.98 5.16 -13.25
C ALA A 20 -11.37 4.68 -11.84
N ALA A 21 -11.91 5.55 -10.99
CA ALA A 21 -12.38 5.20 -9.65
C ALA A 21 -13.63 4.30 -9.63
N LYS A 22 -14.33 4.14 -10.77
CA LYS A 22 -15.46 3.21 -10.93
C LYS A 22 -15.05 1.89 -11.58
N ASP A 23 -13.88 1.83 -12.22
CA ASP A 23 -13.41 0.65 -12.92
C ASP A 23 -12.88 -0.42 -11.95
N ARG A 24 -13.71 -1.44 -11.70
CA ARG A 24 -13.39 -2.53 -10.76
C ARG A 24 -12.46 -3.60 -11.31
N ARG A 25 -12.06 -3.51 -12.58
CA ARG A 25 -11.12 -4.48 -13.17
C ARG A 25 -9.76 -4.43 -12.48
N TRP A 26 -9.37 -3.25 -11.99
CA TRP A 26 -8.06 -2.95 -11.42
C TRP A 26 -8.21 -2.30 -10.03
N PRO A 27 -8.46 -3.09 -8.96
CA PRO A 27 -8.82 -2.53 -7.65
C PRO A 27 -7.80 -1.57 -7.02
N LYS A 28 -6.49 -1.80 -7.22
CA LYS A 28 -5.47 -0.88 -6.70
C LYS A 28 -5.45 0.42 -7.50
N TRP A 29 -5.53 0.34 -8.82
CA TRP A 29 -5.61 1.53 -9.67
C TRP A 29 -6.88 2.34 -9.38
N GLN A 30 -8.01 1.66 -9.28
CA GLN A 30 -9.30 2.24 -8.92
C GLN A 30 -9.19 3.08 -7.64
N THR A 31 -8.57 2.50 -6.61
CA THR A 31 -8.47 3.15 -5.30
C THR A 31 -7.41 4.24 -5.26
N MET A 32 -6.32 4.12 -6.02
CA MET A 32 -5.38 5.22 -6.26
C MET A 32 -6.06 6.41 -6.97
N ALA A 33 -6.91 6.16 -7.98
CA ALA A 33 -7.68 7.19 -8.65
C ALA A 33 -8.71 7.85 -7.74
N LEU A 34 -9.37 7.07 -6.88
CA LEU A 34 -10.27 7.59 -5.84
C LEU A 34 -9.52 8.50 -4.85
N LEU A 35 -8.40 8.03 -4.29
CA LEU A 35 -7.57 8.82 -3.38
C LEU A 35 -7.14 10.15 -4.03
N ARG A 36 -6.70 10.09 -5.30
CA ARG A 36 -6.31 11.29 -6.06
C ARG A 36 -7.48 12.24 -6.30
N SER A 37 -8.68 11.73 -6.62
CA SER A 37 -9.87 12.57 -6.85
C SER A 37 -10.31 13.29 -5.57
N LEU A 38 -10.06 12.69 -4.41
CA LEU A 38 -10.24 13.30 -3.07
C LEU A 38 -9.10 14.25 -2.69
N LYS A 39 -8.14 14.50 -3.59
CA LYS A 39 -6.94 15.32 -3.35
C LYS A 39 -6.05 14.81 -2.22
N LEU A 40 -6.17 13.52 -1.88
CA LEU A 40 -5.24 12.87 -0.96
C LEU A 40 -3.91 12.60 -1.69
N PRO A 41 -2.78 12.72 -0.99
CA PRO A 41 -1.49 12.52 -1.62
C PRO A 41 -1.31 11.04 -1.95
N VAL A 42 -0.97 10.76 -3.20
CA VAL A 42 -0.68 9.42 -3.71
C VAL A 42 0.53 9.50 -4.61
N LEU A 43 1.21 8.37 -4.81
CA LEU A 43 2.29 8.24 -5.78
C LEU A 43 1.78 8.55 -7.19
N ASN A 44 2.54 9.29 -7.99
CA ASN A 44 2.25 9.38 -9.41
C ASN A 44 2.49 8.01 -10.05
N ALA A 45 1.58 7.57 -10.91
CA ALA A 45 1.60 6.23 -11.46
C ALA A 45 0.90 6.14 -12.81
N CYS A 46 1.22 5.13 -13.61
CA CYS A 46 0.48 4.81 -14.84
C CYS A 46 0.04 3.35 -14.83
N LEU A 47 -1.19 3.11 -15.32
CA LEU A 47 -1.74 1.78 -15.51
C LEU A 47 -1.42 1.25 -16.92
N LEU A 48 -0.82 0.08 -16.97
CA LEU A 48 -0.65 -0.75 -18.15
C LEU A 48 -1.61 -1.93 -18.06
N GLU A 49 -2.66 -1.92 -18.88
CA GLU A 49 -3.59 -3.04 -19.01
C GLU A 49 -2.97 -4.23 -19.77
N PRO A 50 -3.47 -5.47 -19.54
CA PRO A 50 -3.11 -6.63 -20.35
C PRO A 50 -3.29 -6.36 -21.85
N GLY A 51 -2.36 -6.87 -22.66
CA GLY A 51 -2.36 -6.67 -24.13
C GLY A 51 -1.54 -5.46 -24.60
N HIS A 52 -1.05 -4.60 -23.70
CA HIS A 52 -0.03 -3.61 -24.08
C HIS A 52 1.26 -4.29 -24.56
N ASN A 53 1.77 -3.84 -25.70
CA ASN A 53 3.01 -4.36 -26.27
C ASN A 53 4.26 -3.75 -25.57
N PRO A 54 5.46 -4.34 -25.75
CA PRO A 54 6.67 -3.85 -25.11
C PRO A 54 7.05 -2.40 -25.44
N ALA A 55 6.65 -1.89 -26.61
CA ALA A 55 6.91 -0.49 -26.98
C ALA A 55 6.04 0.47 -26.15
N ALA A 56 4.75 0.15 -25.96
CA ALA A 56 3.86 0.92 -25.10
C ALA A 56 4.36 0.96 -23.65
N VAL A 57 4.85 -0.18 -23.13
CA VAL A 57 5.46 -0.25 -21.79
C VAL A 57 6.68 0.65 -21.68
N ARG A 58 7.60 0.62 -22.66
CA ARG A 58 8.77 1.52 -22.70
C ARG A 58 8.35 2.98 -22.71
N THR A 59 7.44 3.36 -23.58
CA THR A 59 6.96 4.75 -23.69
C THR A 59 6.33 5.22 -22.38
N ALA A 60 5.48 4.40 -21.75
CA ALA A 60 4.88 4.73 -20.47
C ALA A 60 5.91 4.88 -19.35
N ALA A 61 6.90 3.98 -19.29
CA ALA A 61 8.00 4.04 -18.32
C ALA A 61 8.81 5.33 -18.49
N HIS A 62 9.25 5.66 -19.71
CA HIS A 62 9.99 6.90 -19.97
C HIS A 62 9.16 8.16 -19.69
N ALA A 63 7.87 8.17 -20.04
CA ALA A 63 6.99 9.30 -19.76
C ALA A 63 6.80 9.52 -18.25
N LEU A 64 6.58 8.46 -17.47
CA LEU A 64 6.46 8.56 -16.02
C LEU A 64 7.79 8.95 -15.35
N ALA A 65 8.90 8.40 -15.82
CA ALA A 65 10.24 8.73 -15.36
C ALA A 65 10.58 10.21 -15.57
N ALA A 66 10.30 10.74 -16.77
CA ALA A 66 10.46 12.15 -17.07
C ALA A 66 9.54 13.05 -16.22
N ALA A 67 8.28 12.64 -16.02
CA ALA A 67 7.32 13.40 -15.22
C ALA A 67 7.65 13.45 -13.71
N THR A 68 8.40 12.48 -13.21
CA THR A 68 8.76 12.37 -11.79
C THR A 68 10.24 12.67 -11.52
N GLY A 69 11.02 12.96 -12.57
CA GLY A 69 12.45 13.31 -12.45
C GLY A 69 13.31 12.16 -11.93
N THR A 70 13.01 10.92 -12.31
CA THR A 70 13.67 9.70 -11.81
C THR A 70 14.13 8.80 -12.95
N GLU A 71 15.14 7.99 -12.69
CA GLU A 71 15.60 6.91 -13.58
C GLU A 71 15.13 5.53 -13.12
N ASN A 72 14.40 5.47 -12.01
CA ASN A 72 13.90 4.24 -11.43
C ASN A 72 12.40 4.32 -11.19
N LEU A 73 11.69 3.22 -11.42
CA LEU A 73 10.24 3.11 -11.20
C LEU A 73 9.90 1.88 -10.38
N MET A 74 8.87 2.01 -9.57
CA MET A 74 8.30 0.91 -8.81
C MET A 74 7.31 0.13 -9.69
N ILE A 75 7.39 -1.20 -9.66
CA ILE A 75 6.41 -2.09 -10.31
C ILE A 75 5.44 -2.62 -9.26
N ARG A 76 4.14 -2.44 -9.50
CA ARG A 76 3.05 -3.12 -8.80
C ARG A 76 2.20 -3.88 -9.80
N SER A 77 1.66 -5.02 -9.39
CA SER A 77 0.68 -5.78 -10.19
C SER A 77 -0.73 -5.59 -9.63
N ASP A 78 -1.73 -5.57 -10.52
CA ASP A 78 -3.13 -5.36 -10.18
C ASP A 78 -4.08 -6.26 -10.99
N GLY A 79 -5.29 -6.49 -10.46
CA GLY A 79 -6.30 -7.37 -11.05
C GLY A 79 -5.87 -8.84 -11.21
N GLY A 80 -6.62 -9.60 -12.02
CA GLY A 80 -6.34 -11.00 -12.37
C GLY A 80 -6.59 -12.02 -11.25
N VAL A 81 -6.62 -13.31 -11.61
CA VAL A 81 -6.77 -14.42 -10.64
C VAL A 81 -5.54 -14.48 -9.73
N GLU A 82 -5.75 -14.48 -8.41
CA GLU A 82 -4.66 -14.70 -7.46
C GLU A 82 -4.11 -16.12 -7.61
N ARG A 83 -2.85 -16.24 -8.04
CA ARG A 83 -2.13 -17.52 -8.11
C ARG A 83 -1.19 -17.64 -6.92
N LYS A 84 -0.90 -18.87 -6.47
CA LYS A 84 -0.01 -19.16 -5.32
C LYS A 84 1.38 -18.50 -5.42
N GLN A 85 1.87 -18.26 -6.64
CA GLN A 85 3.06 -17.45 -6.90
C GLN A 85 2.65 -16.00 -7.17
N TYR A 86 2.37 -15.26 -6.10
CA TYR A 86 1.97 -13.86 -6.19
C TYR A 86 3.21 -12.97 -6.41
N TYR A 87 3.20 -12.14 -7.47
CA TYR A 87 4.23 -11.12 -7.66
C TYR A 87 4.17 -10.10 -6.51
N ARG A 88 5.21 -10.08 -5.68
CA ARG A 88 5.34 -9.13 -4.59
C ARG A 88 5.76 -7.78 -5.14
N GLY A 89 4.77 -6.96 -5.50
CA GLY A 89 5.02 -5.59 -5.93
C GLY A 89 5.65 -4.72 -4.85
N GLY A 90 6.19 -3.58 -5.26
CA GLY A 90 6.79 -2.59 -4.38
C GLY A 90 8.29 -2.37 -4.61
N ASN A 91 8.94 -3.23 -5.40
CA ASN A 91 10.35 -3.09 -5.73
C ASN A 91 10.53 -2.04 -6.84
N THR A 92 11.63 -1.32 -6.76
CA THR A 92 12.03 -0.22 -7.64
C THR A 92 13.15 -0.70 -8.54
N PHE A 93 13.04 -0.44 -9.84
CA PHE A 93 14.01 -0.89 -10.85
C PHE A 93 14.38 0.25 -11.80
N PRO A 94 15.58 0.21 -12.41
CA PRO A 94 15.93 1.11 -13.50
C PRO A 94 14.89 1.07 -14.63
N VAL A 95 14.61 2.21 -15.26
CA VAL A 95 13.63 2.32 -16.36
C VAL A 95 13.90 1.31 -17.48
N ALA A 96 15.17 1.03 -17.78
CA ALA A 96 15.58 0.06 -18.78
C ALA A 96 15.13 -1.38 -18.47
N ASP A 97 14.97 -1.72 -17.19
CA ASP A 97 14.58 -3.06 -16.72
C ASP A 97 13.06 -3.23 -16.62
N ILE A 98 12.29 -2.15 -16.75
CA ILE A 98 10.83 -2.18 -16.62
C ILE A 98 10.15 -3.06 -17.69
N PRO A 99 10.48 -2.94 -19.00
CA PRO A 99 9.81 -3.72 -20.04
C PRO A 99 9.88 -5.25 -19.85
N PRO A 100 11.06 -5.87 -19.64
CA PRO A 100 11.12 -7.32 -19.44
C PRO A 100 10.40 -7.77 -18.16
N ARG A 101 10.40 -6.97 -17.10
CA ARG A 101 9.70 -7.29 -15.83
C ARG A 101 8.17 -7.18 -15.95
N ALA A 102 7.68 -6.17 -16.67
CA ALA A 102 6.26 -5.98 -16.90
C ALA A 102 5.68 -7.03 -17.86
N ALA A 103 6.48 -7.50 -18.84
CA ALA A 103 6.02 -8.44 -19.87
C ALA A 103 5.40 -9.72 -19.30
N GLY A 104 6.03 -10.34 -18.29
CA GLY A 104 5.50 -11.54 -17.66
C GLY A 104 4.15 -11.30 -16.98
N LEU A 105 4.00 -10.19 -16.26
CA LEU A 105 2.76 -9.83 -15.56
C LEU A 105 1.61 -9.57 -16.56
N LEU A 106 1.90 -8.85 -17.65
CA LEU A 106 0.93 -8.55 -18.70
C LEU A 106 0.52 -9.81 -19.46
N ALA A 107 1.45 -10.73 -19.73
CA ALA A 107 1.18 -12.01 -20.36
C ALA A 107 0.31 -12.93 -19.48
N ASP A 108 0.45 -12.83 -18.15
CA ASP A 108 -0.41 -13.51 -17.18
C ASP A 108 -1.82 -12.90 -17.05
N GLY A 109 -2.15 -11.90 -17.87
CA GLY A 109 -3.45 -11.22 -17.84
C GLY A 109 -3.63 -10.29 -16.64
N ARG A 110 -2.52 -9.89 -15.99
CA ARG A 110 -2.54 -8.94 -14.87
C ARG A 110 -2.18 -7.55 -15.39
N ALA A 111 -2.78 -6.51 -14.82
CA ALA A 111 -2.33 -5.16 -15.08
C ALA A 111 -1.02 -4.87 -14.33
N VAL A 112 -0.24 -3.94 -14.87
CA VAL A 112 0.97 -3.41 -14.27
C VAL A 112 0.73 -1.94 -13.94
N ILE A 113 0.98 -1.56 -12.70
CA ILE A 113 1.03 -0.17 -12.27
C ILE A 113 2.51 0.17 -12.13
N LEU A 114 3.01 1.06 -12.99
CA LEU A 114 4.30 1.71 -12.76
C LEU A 114 4.04 2.92 -11.87
N ALA A 115 4.84 3.09 -10.83
CA ALA A 115 4.73 4.22 -9.92
C ALA A 115 6.09 4.88 -9.72
N GLU A 116 6.08 6.13 -9.29
CA GLU A 116 7.28 6.80 -8.79
C GLU A 116 7.96 5.95 -7.69
N PRO A 117 9.29 5.99 -7.60
CA PRO A 117 10.01 5.15 -6.67
C PRO A 117 9.81 5.59 -5.23
N THR A 118 9.86 4.63 -4.32
CA THR A 118 9.93 4.89 -2.88
C THR A 118 11.17 4.21 -2.30
N ASN A 119 11.63 4.69 -1.15
CA ASN A 119 12.69 4.05 -0.39
C ASN A 119 12.13 3.44 0.89
N ARG A 120 11.78 2.15 0.83
CA ARG A 120 11.23 1.42 1.97
C ARG A 120 12.17 1.32 3.18
N PHE A 121 13.46 1.63 3.02
CA PHE A 121 14.45 1.58 4.09
C PHE A 121 14.48 2.87 4.92
N THR A 122 13.94 3.97 4.38
CA THR A 122 14.08 5.32 4.96
C THR A 122 12.74 5.96 5.35
N ASN A 123 11.62 5.25 5.19
CA ASN A 123 10.31 5.66 5.72
C ASN A 123 10.44 6.18 7.16
N ARG A 124 9.80 7.30 7.48
CA ARG A 124 9.82 7.91 8.82
C ARG A 124 8.67 7.46 9.70
N LEU A 125 7.55 7.11 9.07
CA LEU A 125 6.35 6.62 9.73
C LEU A 125 5.56 5.81 8.71
N THR A 126 5.05 4.68 9.17
CA THR A 126 4.12 3.83 8.42
C THR A 126 2.91 3.60 9.30
N VAL A 127 1.71 3.82 8.76
CA VAL A 127 0.43 3.66 9.48
C VAL A 127 -0.51 2.81 8.65
N LEU A 128 -1.03 1.74 9.24
CA LEU A 128 -2.21 1.04 8.74
C LEU A 128 -3.45 1.65 9.41
N MET A 129 -4.38 2.12 8.59
CA MET A 129 -5.62 2.73 9.02
C MET A 129 -6.77 1.77 8.71
N ARG A 130 -7.53 1.39 9.73
CA ARG A 130 -8.71 0.54 9.60
C ARG A 130 -9.95 1.28 10.09
N MET A 131 -10.99 1.28 9.29
CA MET A 131 -12.29 1.89 9.57
C MET A 131 -13.34 0.78 9.60
N ASP A 132 -13.90 0.52 10.78
CA ASP A 132 -14.99 -0.44 10.95
C ASP A 132 -16.31 0.31 11.11
N ARG A 133 -17.31 -0.07 10.31
CA ARG A 133 -18.65 0.51 10.39
C ARG A 133 -19.38 -0.04 11.63
N PRO A 134 -20.22 0.76 12.31
CA PRO A 134 -21.09 0.23 13.35
C PRO A 134 -21.97 -0.91 12.84
N ALA A 135 -22.17 -1.91 13.69
CA ALA A 135 -23.06 -3.05 13.49
C ALA A 135 -23.82 -3.35 14.81
N PRO A 136 -24.89 -4.17 14.81
CA PRO A 136 -25.61 -4.51 16.05
C PRO A 136 -24.65 -5.00 17.15
N GLY A 137 -24.60 -4.28 18.27
CA GLY A 137 -23.71 -4.58 19.40
C GLY A 137 -22.22 -4.24 19.19
N ARG A 138 -21.84 -3.56 18.10
CA ARG A 138 -20.47 -3.14 17.80
C ARG A 138 -20.42 -1.67 17.36
N PRO A 139 -19.77 -0.78 18.13
CA PRO A 139 -19.65 0.61 17.73
C PRO A 139 -18.75 0.76 16.50
N GLY A 140 -18.87 1.90 15.81
CA GLY A 140 -17.91 2.26 14.77
C GLY A 140 -16.53 2.50 15.38
N LEU A 141 -15.49 2.08 14.67
CA LEU A 141 -14.12 2.12 15.18
C LEU A 141 -13.16 2.62 14.11
N LEU A 142 -12.29 3.54 14.48
CA LEU A 142 -11.05 3.83 13.74
C LEU A 142 -9.88 3.23 14.52
N THR A 143 -9.05 2.45 13.83
CA THR A 143 -7.80 1.91 14.35
C THR A 143 -6.64 2.40 13.50
N LEU A 144 -5.61 2.94 14.14
CA LEU A 144 -4.35 3.37 13.53
C LEU A 144 -3.22 2.54 14.13
N GLU A 145 -2.61 1.67 13.35
CA GLU A 145 -1.47 0.84 13.76
C GLU A 145 -0.21 1.39 13.11
N ALA A 146 0.82 1.69 13.90
CA ALA A 146 2.02 2.35 13.37
C ALA A 146 3.32 1.60 13.64
N LEU A 147 4.21 1.72 12.66
CA LEU A 147 5.63 1.44 12.78
C LEU A 147 6.43 2.70 12.45
N GLY A 148 7.51 2.89 13.19
CA GLY A 148 8.39 4.04 13.13
C GLY A 148 9.40 4.00 11.98
N PRO A 149 10.48 4.77 12.12
CA PRO A 149 11.51 4.90 11.11
C PRO A 149 12.08 3.55 10.64
N GLY A 150 12.30 3.47 9.35
CA GLY A 150 12.93 2.33 8.71
C GLY A 150 12.03 1.13 8.54
N TYR A 151 10.74 1.16 8.89
CA TYR A 151 9.72 0.13 8.63
C TYR A 151 8.82 0.46 7.41
N ASP A 152 8.21 -0.55 6.78
CA ASP A 152 7.39 -0.42 5.58
C ASP A 152 5.94 -0.93 5.78
N VAL A 153 4.99 -0.48 4.96
CA VAL A 153 3.57 -0.94 5.02
C VAL A 153 3.47 -2.46 4.92
N ALA A 154 4.35 -3.07 4.13
CA ALA A 154 4.37 -4.53 4.00
C ALA A 154 4.71 -5.23 5.32
N ASP A 155 5.28 -4.55 6.33
CA ASP A 155 5.52 -5.10 7.67
C ASP A 155 4.24 -5.26 8.47
N LEU A 156 3.37 -4.25 8.47
CA LEU A 156 2.07 -4.31 9.15
C LEU A 156 1.11 -5.27 8.46
N THR A 157 1.10 -5.29 7.12
CA THR A 157 0.06 -6.00 6.35
C THR A 157 0.43 -7.45 6.00
N ARG A 158 1.71 -7.75 5.79
CA ARG A 158 2.20 -9.05 5.32
C ARG A 158 3.38 -9.59 6.13
N GLY A 159 3.97 -8.75 6.97
CA GLY A 159 5.14 -9.09 7.75
C GLY A 159 4.80 -9.62 9.12
N GLU A 160 3.53 -9.51 9.50
CA GLU A 160 3.04 -9.93 10.81
C GLU A 160 3.90 -9.31 11.93
N LEU A 161 4.43 -8.11 11.68
CA LEU A 161 5.09 -7.34 12.71
C LEU A 161 4.00 -6.66 13.52
N PRO A 162 3.95 -6.87 14.85
CA PRO A 162 3.02 -6.12 15.69
C PRO A 162 3.33 -4.62 15.55
N PRO A 163 2.31 -3.74 15.64
CA PRO A 163 2.57 -2.31 15.67
C PRO A 163 3.37 -1.92 16.91
N GLN A 164 4.14 -0.84 16.80
CA GLN A 164 4.77 -0.20 17.97
C GLN A 164 3.75 0.59 18.78
N VAL A 165 2.82 1.21 18.07
CA VAL A 165 1.79 2.07 18.66
C VAL A 165 0.49 1.77 17.94
N THR A 166 -0.56 1.58 18.72
CA THR A 166 -1.93 1.51 18.22
C THR A 166 -2.73 2.64 18.83
N ILE A 167 -3.47 3.37 18.00
CA ILE A 167 -4.44 4.36 18.43
C ILE A 167 -5.82 3.91 18.01
N HIS A 168 -6.76 3.90 18.94
CA HIS A 168 -8.17 3.63 18.70
C HIS A 168 -9.02 4.87 18.96
N LEU A 169 -10.08 5.02 18.16
CA LEU A 169 -11.18 5.92 18.41
C LEU A 169 -12.48 5.13 18.23
N VAL A 170 -13.23 4.97 19.33
CA VAL A 170 -14.49 4.22 19.38
C VAL A 170 -15.68 5.15 19.12
N ASP A 171 -16.86 4.57 18.97
CA ASP A 171 -18.13 5.27 18.76
C ASP A 171 -18.13 6.24 17.56
N VAL A 172 -17.38 5.89 16.51
CA VAL A 172 -17.31 6.69 15.28
C VAL A 172 -18.58 6.51 14.47
N ASP A 173 -19.35 7.59 14.31
CA ASP A 173 -20.44 7.66 13.33
C ASP A 173 -19.89 8.07 11.97
N TRP A 174 -19.64 7.11 11.08
CA TRP A 174 -19.15 7.37 9.72
C TRP A 174 -20.15 8.08 8.81
N SER A 175 -21.39 8.36 9.27
CA SER A 175 -22.41 9.10 8.53
C SER A 175 -22.45 10.57 8.93
N HIS A 176 -22.03 10.92 10.16
CA HIS A 176 -22.08 12.28 10.68
C HIS A 176 -20.71 12.70 11.22
N TYR A 177 -20.11 13.70 10.58
CA TYR A 177 -18.80 14.17 10.98
C TYR A 177 -18.84 14.82 12.36
N ARG A 178 -18.01 14.33 13.27
CA ARG A 178 -17.70 14.97 14.55
C ARG A 178 -16.19 14.95 14.73
N SER A 179 -15.60 16.12 14.96
CA SER A 179 -14.17 16.19 15.32
C SER A 179 -13.95 15.48 16.66
N PRO A 180 -13.03 14.51 16.74
CA PRO A 180 -12.71 13.85 17.99
C PRO A 180 -11.96 14.80 18.92
N ARG A 181 -12.23 14.66 20.22
CA ARG A 181 -11.51 15.32 21.31
C ARG A 181 -10.32 14.47 21.70
N TRP A 182 -9.31 15.08 22.32
CA TRP A 182 -8.06 14.38 22.63
C TRP A 182 -8.23 13.24 23.65
N ASP A 183 -9.15 13.41 24.60
CA ASP A 183 -9.52 12.43 25.63
C ASP A 183 -10.33 11.23 25.10
N GLU A 184 -10.84 11.29 23.87
CA GLU A 184 -11.54 10.17 23.22
C GLU A 184 -10.57 9.16 22.59
N TRP A 185 -9.29 9.51 22.42
CA TRP A 185 -8.28 8.66 21.80
C TRP A 185 -7.64 7.70 22.81
N GLN A 186 -7.68 6.41 22.51
CA GLN A 186 -6.99 5.39 23.29
C GLN A 186 -5.67 5.05 22.60
N ILE A 187 -4.54 5.29 23.29
CA ILE A 187 -3.19 5.05 22.76
C ILE A 187 -2.54 3.92 23.53
N THR A 188 -2.18 2.85 22.82
CA THR A 188 -1.47 1.69 23.36
C THR A 188 -0.09 1.61 22.72
N GLU A 189 0.95 1.41 23.53
CA GLU A 189 2.32 1.18 23.06
C GLU A 189 2.75 -0.26 23.34
N ASP A 190 3.50 -0.85 22.42
CA ASP A 190 4.18 -2.12 22.63
C ASP A 190 5.41 -1.89 23.53
N LEU A 191 5.19 -2.07 24.84
CA LEU A 191 6.23 -1.98 25.87
C LEU A 191 6.84 -3.35 26.22
N CYS A 192 6.61 -4.38 25.39
CA CYS A 192 7.14 -5.70 25.64
C CYS A 192 8.68 -5.69 25.65
N PRO A 193 9.34 -6.17 26.72
CA PRO A 193 10.80 -6.29 26.74
C PRO A 193 11.32 -7.11 25.56
N GLY A 194 12.22 -6.53 24.76
CA GLY A 194 12.77 -7.16 23.54
C GLY A 194 11.83 -7.15 22.32
N GLY A 195 10.63 -6.56 22.42
CA GLY A 195 9.68 -6.46 21.31
C GLY A 195 10.26 -5.74 20.08
N GLU A 196 10.98 -4.63 20.30
CA GLU A 196 11.66 -3.90 19.22
C GLU A 196 12.74 -4.75 18.53
N ASP A 197 13.57 -5.46 19.30
CA ASP A 197 14.64 -6.28 18.72
C ASP A 197 14.08 -7.47 17.94
N ALA A 198 12.99 -8.07 18.43
CA ALA A 198 12.27 -9.11 17.70
C ALA A 198 11.66 -8.57 16.39
N ARG A 199 11.04 -7.39 16.41
CA ARG A 199 10.51 -6.73 15.21
C ARG A 199 11.62 -6.39 14.20
N ARG A 200 12.73 -5.82 14.68
CA ARG A 200 13.90 -5.51 13.84
C ARG A 200 14.47 -6.77 13.19
N ARG A 201 14.66 -7.84 13.96
CA ARG A 201 15.18 -9.12 13.42
C ARG A 201 14.28 -9.69 12.33
N ARG A 202 12.98 -9.80 12.59
CA ARG A 202 12.00 -10.29 11.59
C ARG A 202 11.99 -9.43 10.32
N ARG A 203 12.08 -8.10 10.47
CA ARG A 203 12.21 -7.20 9.32
C ARG A 203 13.47 -7.49 8.51
N LEU A 204 14.62 -7.60 9.16
CA LEU A 204 15.89 -7.87 8.48
C LEU A 204 15.88 -9.22 7.73
N GLU A 205 15.29 -10.26 8.33
CA GLU A 205 15.09 -11.57 7.66
C GLU A 205 14.25 -11.43 6.39
N ARG A 206 13.15 -10.67 6.45
CA ARG A 206 12.31 -10.40 5.28
C ARG A 206 13.02 -9.57 4.23
N LEU A 207 13.77 -8.54 4.63
CA LEU A 207 14.56 -7.73 3.70
C LEU A 207 15.57 -8.61 2.94
N ALA A 208 16.30 -9.47 3.65
CA ALA A 208 17.26 -10.39 3.04
C ALA A 208 16.57 -11.32 2.02
N THR A 209 15.50 -11.99 2.44
CA THR A 209 14.87 -13.06 1.64
C THR A 209 13.98 -12.57 0.51
N GLN A 210 13.42 -11.36 0.61
CA GLN A 210 12.35 -10.91 -0.31
C GLN A 210 12.71 -9.62 -1.05
N THR A 211 13.50 -8.73 -0.44
CA THR A 211 13.83 -7.44 -1.05
C THR A 211 15.20 -7.49 -1.71
N LEU A 212 16.22 -7.83 -0.94
CA LEU A 212 17.60 -7.86 -1.41
C LEU A 212 17.82 -9.01 -2.40
N ALA A 213 17.20 -10.17 -2.16
CA ALA A 213 17.27 -11.30 -3.10
C ALA A 213 16.67 -10.94 -4.47
N ASP A 214 15.48 -10.33 -4.51
CA ASP A 214 14.82 -9.95 -5.77
C ASP A 214 15.54 -8.80 -6.50
N GLY A 215 16.20 -7.91 -5.74
CA GLY A 215 17.08 -6.88 -6.27
C GLY A 215 18.46 -7.37 -6.73
N GLY A 216 18.78 -8.66 -6.56
CA GLY A 216 20.09 -9.21 -6.91
C GLY A 216 21.23 -8.77 -5.98
N HIS A 217 20.91 -8.40 -4.74
CA HIS A 217 21.86 -7.89 -3.74
C HIS A 217 22.29 -8.94 -2.69
N VAL A 218 21.90 -10.20 -2.87
CA VAL A 218 22.30 -11.31 -1.99
C VAL A 218 23.25 -12.23 -2.74
N HIS A 219 24.48 -12.37 -2.25
CA HIS A 219 25.43 -13.38 -2.69
C HIS A 219 25.63 -14.37 -1.53
N GLY A 220 25.14 -15.60 -1.68
CA GLY A 220 25.21 -16.61 -0.61
C GLY A 220 23.94 -16.71 0.24
N ALA A 221 24.08 -17.09 1.51
CA ALA A 221 22.95 -17.34 2.40
C ALA A 221 22.23 -16.04 2.79
N ALA A 222 20.94 -15.93 2.47
CA ALA A 222 20.09 -14.83 2.89
C ALA A 222 19.83 -14.90 4.40
N GLY A 223 20.09 -13.83 5.15
CA GLY A 223 19.82 -13.77 6.58
C GLY A 223 19.80 -12.35 7.15
N ALA A 224 19.31 -12.22 8.38
CA ALA A 224 19.16 -10.93 9.07
C ALA A 224 20.47 -10.14 9.14
N GLY A 225 21.57 -10.81 9.47
CA GLY A 225 22.89 -10.18 9.58
C GLY A 225 23.38 -9.60 8.25
N HIS A 226 23.14 -10.30 7.13
CA HIS A 226 23.48 -9.78 5.79
C HIS A 226 22.69 -8.51 5.47
N ALA A 227 21.37 -8.53 5.72
CA ALA A 227 20.54 -7.34 5.50
C ALA A 227 20.98 -6.18 6.40
N GLU A 228 21.33 -6.43 7.65
CA GLU A 228 21.81 -5.38 8.56
C GLU A 228 23.11 -4.76 8.05
N THR A 229 24.12 -5.57 7.73
CA THR A 229 25.39 -5.09 7.16
C THR A 229 25.14 -4.27 5.90
N TRP A 230 24.34 -4.79 4.98
CA TRP A 230 24.00 -4.13 3.72
C TRP A 230 23.34 -2.76 3.93
N LEU A 231 22.41 -2.66 4.89
CA LEU A 231 21.74 -1.40 5.23
C LEU A 231 22.71 -0.39 5.84
N ARG A 232 23.55 -0.83 6.79
CA ARG A 232 24.54 0.03 7.46
C ARG A 232 25.58 0.57 6.49
N GLU A 233 26.13 -0.27 5.62
CA GLU A 233 27.11 0.12 4.60
C GLU A 233 26.58 1.17 3.63
N ARG A 234 25.25 1.20 3.40
CA ARG A 234 24.57 2.17 2.53
C ARG A 234 23.99 3.37 3.27
N GLY A 235 24.23 3.47 4.58
CA GLY A 235 23.73 4.59 5.40
C GLY A 235 22.23 4.56 5.69
N PHE A 236 21.55 3.44 5.46
CA PHE A 236 20.14 3.25 5.83
C PHE A 236 20.00 2.93 7.32
N LEU A 237 20.21 3.95 8.15
CA LEU A 237 20.31 3.80 9.61
C LEU A 237 18.98 3.96 10.35
N GLN A 238 17.90 4.30 9.66
CA GLN A 238 16.60 4.67 10.24
C GLN A 238 16.02 3.55 11.12
N LEU A 239 16.17 2.29 10.71
CA LEU A 239 15.69 1.11 11.45
C LEU A 239 16.41 0.90 12.81
N PHE A 240 17.60 1.50 12.97
CA PHE A 240 18.46 1.32 14.15
C PHE A 240 18.46 2.54 15.08
N ALA A 241 17.83 3.65 14.67
CA ALA A 241 17.74 4.85 15.47
C ALA A 241 16.61 4.76 16.52
N PRO A 242 16.67 5.54 17.61
CA PRO A 242 15.55 5.70 18.53
C PRO A 242 14.29 6.17 17.78
N GLN A 243 13.12 5.69 18.21
CA GLN A 243 11.87 5.88 17.48
C GLN A 243 10.84 6.59 18.36
N SER A 244 10.50 7.83 18.01
CA SER A 244 9.40 8.59 18.65
C SER A 244 8.07 8.31 17.93
N THR A 245 7.73 7.02 17.76
CA THR A 245 6.58 6.61 16.93
C THR A 245 5.26 7.11 17.51
N ARG A 246 5.12 7.09 18.84
CA ARG A 246 3.93 7.59 19.54
C ARG A 246 3.69 9.05 19.22
N GLU A 247 4.68 9.92 19.41
CA GLU A 247 4.51 11.35 19.18
C GLU A 247 4.31 11.64 17.69
N ALA A 248 4.96 10.87 16.80
CA ALA A 248 4.81 11.01 15.37
C ALA A 248 3.39 10.66 14.89
N LEU A 249 2.78 9.61 15.45
CA LEU A 249 1.41 9.21 15.16
C LEU A 249 0.39 10.14 15.84
N ALA A 250 0.58 10.46 17.11
CA ALA A 250 -0.29 11.35 17.88
C ALA A 250 -0.48 12.72 17.21
N ARG A 251 0.61 13.33 16.70
CA ARG A 251 0.55 14.60 15.95
C ARG A 251 -0.28 14.53 14.66
N ARG A 252 -0.55 13.33 14.15
CA ARG A 252 -1.27 13.09 12.89
C ARG A 252 -2.66 12.50 13.09
N ALA A 253 -2.98 11.97 14.28
CA ALA A 253 -4.20 11.22 14.54
C ALA A 253 -5.46 11.95 14.07
N ARG A 254 -5.61 13.24 14.40
CA ARG A 254 -6.75 14.05 13.96
C ARG A 254 -6.85 14.14 12.43
N ARG A 255 -5.75 14.42 11.75
CA ARG A 255 -5.73 14.53 10.29
C ARG A 255 -6.06 13.19 9.63
N LEU A 256 -5.49 12.10 10.15
CA LEU A 256 -5.78 10.74 9.67
C LEU A 256 -7.25 10.36 9.90
N PHE A 257 -7.87 10.80 10.99
CA PHE A 257 -9.31 10.64 11.17
C PHE A 257 -10.12 11.42 10.12
N GLU A 258 -9.78 12.67 9.85
CA GLU A 258 -10.46 13.47 8.82
C GLU A 258 -10.36 12.78 7.45
N ASP A 259 -9.16 12.35 7.06
CA ASP A 259 -8.94 11.66 5.80
C ASP A 259 -9.69 10.30 5.77
N ALA A 260 -9.69 9.53 6.86
CA ALA A 260 -10.47 8.28 6.99
C ALA A 260 -11.98 8.52 6.84
N PHE A 261 -12.50 9.59 7.44
CA PHE A 261 -13.91 9.95 7.35
C PHE A 261 -14.31 10.29 5.92
N PHE A 262 -13.50 11.09 5.20
CA PHE A 262 -13.74 11.37 3.79
C PHE A 262 -13.64 10.11 2.93
N LEU A 263 -12.72 9.19 3.23
CA LEU A 263 -12.61 7.93 2.50
C LEU A 263 -13.85 7.05 2.70
N ALA A 264 -14.34 6.93 3.93
CA ALA A 264 -15.57 6.22 4.27
C ALA A 264 -16.78 6.80 3.52
N LEU A 265 -16.91 8.13 3.47
CA LEU A 265 -17.97 8.83 2.74
C LEU A 265 -17.81 8.77 1.21
N ALA A 266 -16.60 8.60 0.69
CA ALA A 266 -16.35 8.52 -0.74
C ALA A 266 -16.58 7.11 -1.32
N GLN A 267 -16.82 6.09 -0.48
CA GLN A 267 -17.03 4.73 -0.97
C GLN A 267 -18.27 4.60 -1.85
N PRO A 268 -18.13 4.10 -3.10
CA PRO A 268 -19.27 3.83 -3.97
C PRO A 268 -20.20 2.76 -3.38
N ASN A 269 -19.62 1.73 -2.76
CA ASN A 269 -20.38 0.75 -2.00
C ASN A 269 -20.80 1.37 -0.67
N ARG A 270 -22.11 1.55 -0.45
CA ARG A 270 -22.62 2.03 0.84
C ARG A 270 -22.80 0.94 1.87
N ASN A 271 -22.46 -0.32 1.58
CA ASN A 271 -22.65 -1.47 2.48
C ASN A 271 -21.35 -2.01 3.10
N TRP A 272 -20.21 -1.33 2.93
CA TRP A 272 -18.95 -1.78 3.54
C TRP A 272 -19.06 -1.94 5.08
N HIS A 273 -18.42 -2.97 5.63
CA HIS A 273 -18.26 -3.19 7.05
C HIS A 273 -16.85 -2.85 7.56
N CYS A 274 -15.83 -3.02 6.71
CA CYS A 274 -14.44 -2.75 7.06
C CYS A 274 -13.68 -2.19 5.85
N LEU A 275 -13.14 -1.00 6.00
CA LEU A 275 -12.21 -0.40 5.06
C LEU A 275 -10.81 -0.35 5.68
N ALA A 276 -9.77 -0.52 4.86
CA ALA A 276 -8.40 -0.33 5.30
C ALA A 276 -7.58 0.42 4.25
N THR A 277 -6.77 1.38 4.68
CA THR A 277 -5.76 2.03 3.83
C THR A 277 -4.44 2.13 4.58
N ALA A 278 -3.35 2.32 3.86
CA ALA A 278 -2.05 2.58 4.47
C ALA A 278 -1.58 3.98 4.13
N PHE A 279 -0.94 4.62 5.11
CA PHE A 279 -0.34 5.93 5.05
C PHE A 279 1.15 5.83 5.38
N SER A 280 2.00 6.49 4.61
CA SER A 280 3.44 6.56 4.89
C SER A 280 3.92 8.01 4.86
N VAL A 281 4.95 8.28 5.66
CA VAL A 281 5.78 9.49 5.58
C VAL A 281 7.17 9.07 5.18
N PHE A 282 7.69 9.61 4.08
CA PHE A 282 9.03 9.32 3.58
C PHE A 282 10.10 10.20 4.22
N ASP A 283 11.37 9.90 3.95
CA ASP A 283 12.53 10.65 4.43
C ASP A 283 12.50 12.12 4.00
N ASP A 284 12.10 12.37 2.76
CA ASP A 284 11.86 13.68 2.14
C ASP A 284 10.59 14.40 2.66
N HIS A 285 9.96 13.86 3.71
CA HIS A 285 8.74 14.36 4.34
C HIS A 285 7.46 14.29 3.50
N ARG A 286 7.50 13.77 2.28
CA ARG A 286 6.26 13.51 1.53
C ARG A 286 5.44 12.46 2.26
N SER A 287 4.13 12.69 2.31
CA SER A 287 3.18 11.70 2.78
C SER A 287 2.44 11.08 1.60
N VAL A 288 2.08 9.81 1.70
CA VAL A 288 1.30 9.13 0.66
C VAL A 288 0.30 8.16 1.26
N TYR A 289 -0.84 8.02 0.58
CA TYR A 289 -1.76 6.89 0.72
C TYR A 289 -1.46 5.85 -0.36
N TRP A 290 -1.53 4.57 -0.01
CA TRP A 290 -1.09 3.48 -0.91
C TRP A 290 -2.20 2.91 -1.80
N ASP A 291 -3.22 2.34 -1.18
CA ASP A 291 -4.45 1.84 -1.78
C ASP A 291 -5.54 1.78 -0.69
N LEU A 292 -6.79 1.58 -1.11
CA LEU A 292 -7.91 1.39 -0.20
C LEU A 292 -8.49 -0.01 -0.42
N VAL A 293 -8.70 -0.73 0.65
CA VAL A 293 -9.21 -2.09 0.65
C VAL A 293 -10.57 -2.10 1.30
N ASP A 294 -11.57 -2.61 0.58
CA ASP A 294 -12.84 -3.05 1.16
C ASP A 294 -12.72 -4.52 1.53
N GLY A 295 -12.79 -4.81 2.83
CA GLY A 295 -12.61 -6.15 3.39
C GLY A 295 -13.65 -7.16 2.88
N GLU A 296 -14.87 -6.73 2.57
CA GLU A 296 -15.88 -7.63 2.01
C GLU A 296 -15.48 -8.11 0.62
N HIS A 297 -15.06 -7.19 -0.24
CA HIS A 297 -14.83 -7.47 -1.65
C HIS A 297 -13.49 -8.14 -1.90
N LYS A 298 -12.46 -7.81 -1.11
CA LYS A 298 -11.13 -8.41 -1.27
C LYS A 298 -11.13 -9.91 -0.93
N TYR A 299 -11.89 -10.33 0.08
CA TYR A 299 -11.96 -11.73 0.48
C TYR A 299 -13.14 -12.49 -0.13
N ALA A 300 -14.22 -11.82 -0.57
CA ALA A 300 -15.30 -12.48 -1.31
C ALA A 300 -14.83 -13.05 -2.66
N ALA A 301 -13.85 -12.42 -3.32
CA ALA A 301 -13.24 -12.95 -4.54
C ALA A 301 -12.39 -14.22 -4.31
N ALA A 302 -12.00 -14.50 -3.05
CA ALA A 302 -11.25 -15.69 -2.66
C ALA A 302 -12.15 -16.86 -2.20
N ALA A 303 -13.47 -16.65 -2.11
CA ALA A 303 -14.41 -17.75 -1.91
C ALA A 303 -14.54 -18.55 -3.22
N PRO A 304 -14.24 -19.86 -3.23
CA PRO A 304 -14.33 -20.64 -4.46
C PRO A 304 -15.79 -20.67 -4.93
N ALA A 305 -15.99 -20.37 -6.22
CA ALA A 305 -17.21 -20.65 -6.98
C ALA A 305 -17.45 -22.17 -7.15
N ALA A 306 -17.23 -22.96 -6.09
CA ALA A 306 -17.41 -24.40 -6.05
C ALA A 306 -18.86 -24.81 -5.71
N ALA A 307 -19.70 -23.91 -5.22
CA ALA A 307 -21.07 -24.27 -4.82
C ALA A 307 -22.09 -24.30 -5.97
N ASN A 308 -21.83 -23.64 -7.11
CA ASN A 308 -22.83 -23.48 -8.18
C ASN A 308 -22.70 -24.47 -9.36
N ARG A 309 -21.86 -25.52 -9.23
CA ARG A 309 -21.77 -26.59 -10.25
C ARG A 309 -22.35 -27.94 -9.82
N GLU A 310 -22.64 -28.16 -8.54
CA GLU A 310 -23.26 -29.42 -8.08
C GLU A 310 -24.79 -29.41 -8.08
N GLU A 311 -25.46 -28.24 -8.04
CA GLU A 311 -26.94 -28.15 -8.14
C GLU A 311 -27.49 -28.15 -9.57
N ARG A 312 -26.65 -28.33 -10.60
CA ARG A 312 -27.10 -28.57 -11.98
C ARG A 312 -26.83 -29.99 -12.49
N ALA A 313 -26.38 -30.87 -11.61
CA ALA A 313 -26.12 -32.28 -11.91
C ALA A 313 -26.77 -33.24 -10.90
N ALA A 314 -27.87 -32.82 -10.26
CA ALA A 314 -28.76 -33.66 -9.46
C ALA A 314 -30.18 -33.57 -10.01
#